data_AF-A0A0F9PMQ1-F1
#
_entry.id   AF-A0A0F9PMQ1-F1
#
_cell.length_a   1.000
_cell.length_b   1.000
_cell.length_c   1.000
_cell.angle_alpha   90.00
_cell.angle_beta   90.00
_cell.angle_gamma   90.00
#
_symmetry.space_group_name_H-M   'P 1'
#
loop_
_entity.id
_entity.type
_entity.pdbx_description
1 polymer ?
#
loop_
_entity_poly.entity_id
_entity_poly.type
_entity_poly.pdbx_seq_one_letter_code
_entity_poly.pdbx_strand_id
1 'polypeptide(L)'
;MKPKLLDFEIASKMISEKDEYICNFSEFDLQSRLRTSEEVSIEDLLDFLSQQTLDWTIVERHMMKKIFSELVKEYIPFSQYLWENVTLIKTTGREENDAAYTRKNCIYLPLSMVQGSYQELKETVAHELFHIVSTYNPELRNNLYAKLGFEACPKLLIPQEFKNLYVTNPDTVGKNCYLEFQVNGIKVKAVPFLYSESPYRGGYFFRYFRFSFLVSKIIKDKCIPVFKEDRVNLVGTPQNLFQLCEELDPYNNQHRLHPEKILAYYWSFLPFKETELEYNKKVFRSKINSILQ
;
A
#
# COMPACT_ATOMS: atom_id res chain seq x y z
N MET A 1 16.77 13.97 -0.26
CA MET A 1 15.37 14.04 0.25
C MET A 1 15.29 15.08 1.37
N LYS A 2 14.33 16.00 1.33
CA LYS A 2 14.03 16.91 2.45
C LYS A 2 12.54 16.80 2.79
N PRO A 3 12.17 16.49 4.05
CA PRO A 3 10.77 16.39 4.41
C PRO A 3 10.13 17.79 4.50
N LYS A 4 9.04 17.98 3.77
CA LYS A 4 8.13 19.12 3.92
C LYS A 4 6.98 18.71 4.83
N LEU A 5 7.02 19.11 6.09
CA LEU A 5 5.94 18.84 7.05
C LEU A 5 4.85 19.90 6.91
N LEU A 6 3.62 19.49 6.63
CA LEU A 6 2.49 20.41 6.48
C LEU A 6 1.77 20.64 7.80
N ASP A 7 1.35 21.89 8.01
CA ASP A 7 0.50 22.30 9.11
C ASP A 7 -0.96 21.96 8.78
N PHE A 8 -1.81 21.88 9.79
CA PHE A 8 -3.14 21.28 9.69
C PHE A 8 -4.00 21.92 8.59
N GLU A 9 -3.95 23.26 8.41
CA GLU A 9 -4.77 23.98 7.43
C GLU A 9 -4.45 23.58 5.98
N ILE A 10 -3.17 23.45 5.65
CA ILE A 10 -2.73 23.07 4.29
C ILE A 10 -2.95 21.57 4.10
N ALA A 11 -2.63 20.77 5.12
CA ALA A 11 -2.84 19.34 5.10
C ALA A 11 -4.32 18.97 4.92
N SER A 12 -5.23 19.69 5.59
CA SER A 12 -6.68 19.50 5.55
C SER A 12 -7.22 19.64 4.12
N LYS A 13 -6.76 20.65 3.37
CA LYS A 13 -7.13 20.83 1.95
C LYS A 13 -6.56 19.73 1.05
N MET A 14 -5.34 19.27 1.36
CA MET A 14 -4.63 18.28 0.55
C MET A 14 -5.20 16.87 0.72
N ILE A 15 -5.51 16.46 1.96
CA ILE A 15 -6.05 15.12 2.23
C ILE A 15 -7.43 14.91 1.59
N SER A 16 -8.23 15.98 1.50
CA SER A 16 -9.57 15.99 0.89
C SER A 16 -9.56 16.36 -0.60
N GLU A 17 -8.39 16.43 -1.26
CA GLU A 17 -8.34 16.70 -2.70
C GLU A 17 -8.75 15.43 -3.48
N LYS A 18 -9.75 15.57 -4.36
CA LYS A 18 -10.19 14.48 -5.25
C LYS A 18 -9.03 14.10 -6.18
N ASP A 19 -8.60 12.85 -6.09
CA ASP A 19 -7.61 12.25 -6.97
C ASP A 19 -8.03 10.84 -7.39
N GLU A 20 -7.18 10.11 -8.11
CA GLU A 20 -7.50 8.75 -8.53
C GLU A 20 -7.79 7.82 -7.35
N TYR A 21 -7.20 8.03 -6.17
CA TYR A 21 -7.50 7.22 -5.00
C TYR A 21 -8.95 7.41 -4.56
N ILE A 22 -9.35 8.65 -4.27
CA ILE A 22 -10.71 8.96 -3.78
C ILE A 22 -11.78 8.64 -4.83
N CYS A 23 -11.50 8.94 -6.11
CA CYS A 23 -12.48 8.75 -7.18
C CYS A 23 -12.79 7.28 -7.50
N ASN A 24 -12.00 6.31 -7.01
CA ASN A 24 -12.23 4.89 -7.25
C ASN A 24 -12.86 4.15 -6.06
N PHE A 25 -13.28 4.86 -5.00
CA PHE A 25 -13.87 4.23 -3.82
C PHE A 25 -15.15 3.49 -4.15
N SER A 26 -15.26 2.26 -3.65
CA SER A 26 -16.51 1.52 -3.60
C SER A 26 -17.41 2.00 -2.45
N GLU A 27 -18.65 1.52 -2.41
CA GLU A 27 -19.53 1.70 -1.25
C GLU A 27 -18.88 1.17 0.04
N PHE A 28 -18.25 -0.01 -0.02
CA PHE A 28 -17.50 -0.56 1.11
C PHE A 28 -16.35 0.38 1.53
N ASP A 29 -15.59 0.94 0.58
CA ASP A 29 -14.50 1.87 0.91
C ASP A 29 -15.01 3.09 1.69
N LEU A 30 -16.14 3.68 1.27
CA LEU A 30 -16.76 4.83 1.93
C LEU A 30 -17.25 4.47 3.34
N GLN A 31 -18.10 3.46 3.43
CA GLN A 31 -18.71 3.02 4.68
C GLN A 31 -17.66 2.61 5.73
N SER A 32 -16.64 1.87 5.31
CA SER A 32 -15.64 1.33 6.23
C SER A 32 -14.66 2.39 6.76
N ARG A 33 -14.39 3.46 6.00
CA ARG A 33 -13.56 4.61 6.44
C ARG A 33 -14.36 5.62 7.26
N LEU A 34 -15.63 5.82 6.92
CA LEU A 34 -16.57 6.62 7.73
C LEU A 34 -17.13 5.86 8.94
N ARG A 35 -16.86 4.56 9.03
CA ARG A 35 -17.32 3.64 10.09
C ARG A 35 -18.84 3.65 10.29
N THR A 36 -19.57 3.63 9.18
CA THR A 36 -21.04 3.60 9.16
C THR A 36 -21.55 2.57 8.16
N SER A 37 -22.70 1.96 8.44
CA SER A 37 -23.42 1.09 7.50
C SER A 37 -24.48 1.82 6.69
N GLU A 38 -24.66 3.12 6.94
CA GLU A 38 -25.60 3.95 6.20
C GLU A 38 -25.06 4.29 4.80
N GLU A 39 -25.96 4.74 3.92
CA GLU A 39 -25.56 5.31 2.63
C GLU A 39 -24.77 6.61 2.86
N VAL A 40 -23.65 6.74 2.17
CA VAL A 40 -22.70 7.85 2.31
C VAL A 40 -22.17 8.25 0.94
N SER A 41 -21.88 9.54 0.79
CA SER A 41 -21.37 10.13 -0.45
C SER A 41 -19.85 10.34 -0.40
N ILE A 42 -19.27 10.66 -1.55
CA ILE A 42 -17.89 11.13 -1.63
C ILE A 42 -17.74 12.47 -0.88
N GLU A 43 -18.76 13.32 -0.91
CA GLU A 43 -18.77 14.60 -0.20
C GLU A 43 -18.67 14.40 1.32
N ASP A 44 -19.40 13.42 1.89
CA ASP A 44 -19.29 13.05 3.30
C ASP A 44 -17.86 12.58 3.64
N LEU A 45 -17.25 11.79 2.75
CA LEU A 45 -15.85 11.38 2.89
C LEU A 45 -14.91 12.58 2.89
N LEU A 46 -15.06 13.52 1.96
CA LEU A 46 -14.18 14.69 1.87
C LEU A 46 -14.27 15.56 3.12
N ASP A 47 -15.49 15.79 3.61
CA ASP A 47 -15.73 16.55 4.83
C ASP A 47 -15.08 15.86 6.03
N PHE A 48 -15.22 14.54 6.13
CA PHE A 48 -14.54 13.74 7.15
C PHE A 48 -13.02 13.83 7.04
N LEU A 49 -12.44 13.61 5.85
CA LEU A 49 -10.99 13.65 5.61
C LEU A 49 -10.39 15.00 5.99
N SER A 50 -11.07 16.10 5.68
CA SER A 50 -10.62 17.46 6.00
C SER A 50 -10.40 17.69 7.51
N GLN A 51 -11.05 16.89 8.36
CA GLN A 51 -10.97 16.96 9.82
C GLN A 51 -9.95 15.97 10.42
N GLN A 52 -9.27 15.17 9.59
CA GLN A 52 -8.36 14.12 10.08
C GLN A 52 -6.89 14.55 10.16
N THR A 53 -6.53 15.80 9.84
CA THR A 53 -5.13 16.26 9.90
C THR A 53 -4.81 16.95 11.21
N LEU A 54 -3.53 16.88 11.62
CA LEU A 54 -3.04 17.43 12.87
C LEU A 54 -1.75 18.23 12.65
N ASP A 55 -1.51 19.23 13.50
CA ASP A 55 -0.25 19.97 13.50
C ASP A 55 0.91 19.17 14.06
N TRP A 56 2.07 19.28 13.40
CA TRP A 56 3.33 18.78 13.94
C TRP A 56 3.87 19.68 15.04
N THR A 57 4.22 19.08 16.19
CA THR A 57 4.94 19.78 17.26
C THR A 57 6.39 20.05 16.86
N ILE A 58 7.04 20.98 17.57
CA ILE A 58 8.47 21.27 17.36
C ILE A 58 9.34 20.02 17.55
N VAL A 59 9.02 19.19 18.55
CA VAL A 59 9.77 17.95 18.84
C VAL A 59 9.62 16.94 17.70
N GLU A 60 8.39 16.72 17.22
CA GLU A 60 8.13 15.80 16.11
C GLU A 60 8.80 16.28 14.80
N ARG A 61 8.79 17.59 14.52
CA ARG A 61 9.49 18.16 13.35
C ARG A 61 10.98 17.87 13.40
N HIS A 62 11.62 18.01 14.56
CA HIS A 62 13.03 17.66 14.72
C HIS A 62 13.26 16.16 14.56
N MET A 63 12.37 15.33 15.11
CA MET A 63 12.43 13.87 14.97
C MET A 63 12.35 13.44 13.50
N MET A 64 11.39 13.96 12.73
CA MET A 64 11.24 13.66 11.29
C MET A 64 12.46 14.12 10.49
N LYS A 65 12.98 15.33 10.75
CA LYS A 65 14.21 15.81 10.11
C LYS A 65 15.40 14.89 10.40
N LYS A 66 15.51 14.39 11.63
CA LYS A 66 16.55 13.45 12.04
C LYS A 66 16.40 12.11 11.29
N ILE A 67 15.20 11.52 11.30
CA ILE A 67 14.90 10.27 10.58
C ILE A 67 15.27 10.40 9.10
N PHE A 68 14.82 11.45 8.42
CA PHE A 68 15.16 11.67 7.01
C PHE A 68 16.66 11.85 6.79
N SER A 69 17.37 12.54 7.68
CA SER A 69 18.82 12.69 7.59
C SER A 69 19.56 11.36 7.75
N GLU A 70 19.05 10.42 8.55
CA GLU A 70 19.63 9.09 8.72
C GLU A 70 19.33 8.23 7.49
N LEU A 71 18.06 8.18 7.07
CA LEU A 71 17.63 7.40 5.90
C LEU A 71 18.34 7.84 4.61
N VAL A 72 18.58 9.14 4.42
CA VAL A 72 19.38 9.63 3.28
C VAL A 72 20.80 9.06 3.26
N LYS A 73 21.42 8.88 4.42
CA LYS A 73 22.76 8.28 4.52
C LYS A 73 22.71 6.78 4.25
N GLU A 74 21.70 6.10 4.77
CA GLU A 74 21.51 4.65 4.61
C GLU A 74 21.14 4.28 3.16
N TYR A 75 20.44 5.16 2.45
CA TYR A 75 20.06 4.98 1.06
C TYR A 75 21.01 5.60 0.04
N ILE A 76 22.26 5.94 0.42
CA ILE A 76 23.28 6.41 -0.53
C ILE A 76 23.40 5.52 -1.78
N PRO A 77 23.42 4.17 -1.68
CA PRO A 77 23.47 3.29 -2.86
C PRO A 77 22.29 3.44 -3.82
N PHE A 78 21.18 4.01 -3.36
CA PHE A 78 19.95 4.22 -4.11
C PHE A 78 19.68 5.70 -4.39
N SER A 79 20.65 6.59 -4.15
CA SER A 79 20.49 8.05 -4.20
C SER A 79 19.86 8.58 -5.49
N GLN A 80 20.14 7.95 -6.64
CA GLN A 80 19.55 8.32 -7.94
C GLN A 80 18.02 8.12 -8.03
N TYR A 81 17.45 7.26 -7.18
CA TYR A 81 16.02 6.95 -7.17
C TYR A 81 15.25 7.74 -6.10
N LEU A 82 15.97 8.43 -5.19
CA LEU A 82 15.36 9.13 -4.07
C LEU A 82 14.71 10.44 -4.54
N TRP A 83 13.44 10.64 -4.17
CA TRP A 83 12.71 11.85 -4.53
C TRP A 83 13.09 13.03 -3.61
N GLU A 84 13.32 14.20 -4.19
CA GLU A 84 13.77 15.37 -3.40
C GLU A 84 12.67 15.88 -2.46
N ASN A 85 11.43 15.97 -2.97
CA ASN A 85 10.32 16.67 -2.35
C ASN A 85 9.29 15.70 -1.76
N VAL A 86 9.55 15.24 -0.54
CA VAL A 86 8.62 14.36 0.19
C VAL A 86 7.79 15.21 1.15
N THR A 87 6.47 15.10 1.05
CA THR A 87 5.54 15.82 1.94
C THR A 87 5.08 14.90 3.06
N LEU A 88 5.07 15.38 4.30
CA LEU A 88 4.59 14.65 5.48
C LEU A 88 3.35 15.32 6.05
N ILE A 89 2.30 14.53 6.25
CA ILE A 89 1.05 14.94 6.89
C ILE A 89 0.85 14.05 8.11
N LYS A 90 0.62 14.67 9.27
CA LYS A 90 0.21 13.93 10.47
C LYS A 90 -1.32 13.84 10.49
N THR A 91 -1.86 12.67 10.77
CA THR A 91 -3.30 12.43 10.82
C THR A 91 -3.76 11.89 12.17
N THR A 92 -5.07 11.86 12.39
CA THR A 92 -5.68 11.18 13.54
C THR A 92 -5.59 9.66 13.42
N GLY A 93 -5.35 9.14 12.21
CA GLY A 93 -5.37 7.72 11.86
C GLY A 93 -6.77 7.15 11.63
N ARG A 94 -7.84 7.92 11.81
CA ARG A 94 -9.21 7.39 11.64
C ARG A 94 -9.53 7.06 10.18
N GLU A 95 -8.92 7.79 9.25
CA GLU A 95 -9.17 7.70 7.81
C GLU A 95 -8.71 6.40 7.15
N GLU A 96 -7.63 5.80 7.64
CA GLU A 96 -7.11 4.52 7.13
C GLU A 96 -6.89 3.51 8.26
N ASN A 97 -7.70 3.58 9.31
CA ASN A 97 -7.70 2.64 10.44
C ASN A 97 -6.32 2.44 11.08
N ASP A 98 -5.67 3.55 11.35
CA ASP A 98 -4.38 3.69 12.02
C ASP A 98 -3.20 3.14 11.21
N ALA A 99 -3.37 2.94 9.90
CA ALA A 99 -2.28 2.65 8.99
C ALA A 99 -1.63 3.94 8.46
N ALA A 100 -0.30 3.92 8.31
CA ALA A 100 0.38 4.87 7.44
C ALA A 100 0.12 4.50 5.98
N TYR A 101 0.17 5.52 5.11
CA TYR A 101 -0.02 5.34 3.68
C TYR A 101 0.60 6.47 2.87
N THR A 102 0.77 6.23 1.58
CA THR A 102 1.37 7.16 0.63
C THR A 102 0.41 7.46 -0.53
N ARG A 103 0.17 8.75 -0.79
CA ARG A 103 -0.50 9.22 -2.02
C ARG A 103 0.44 10.15 -2.78
N LYS A 104 0.83 9.78 -4.00
CA LYS A 104 1.83 10.50 -4.82
C LYS A 104 3.16 10.64 -4.06
N ASN A 105 3.60 11.85 -3.75
CA ASN A 105 4.80 12.15 -2.95
C ASN A 105 4.48 12.54 -1.50
N CYS A 106 3.26 12.25 -1.01
CA CYS A 106 2.81 12.60 0.32
C CYS A 106 2.66 11.34 1.17
N ILE A 107 3.36 11.32 2.31
CA ILE A 107 3.26 10.28 3.34
C ILE A 107 2.35 10.79 4.45
N TYR A 108 1.34 9.99 4.79
CA TYR A 108 0.37 10.25 5.84
C TYR A 108 0.71 9.34 7.03
N LEU A 109 0.97 9.95 8.18
CA LEU A 109 1.40 9.26 9.40
C LEU A 109 0.35 9.45 10.49
N PRO A 110 -0.28 8.38 10.99
CA PRO A 110 -1.23 8.47 12.08
C PRO A 110 -0.50 8.86 13.38
N LEU A 111 -1.22 9.58 14.25
CA LEU A 111 -0.69 10.07 15.53
C LEU A 111 -0.09 8.95 16.38
N SER A 112 -0.71 7.76 16.40
CA SER A 112 -0.24 6.60 17.16
C SER A 112 1.19 6.19 16.76
N MET A 113 1.50 6.17 15.46
CA MET A 113 2.83 5.84 14.94
C MET A 113 3.83 6.95 15.22
N VAL A 114 3.41 8.23 15.11
CA VAL A 114 4.27 9.38 15.46
C VAL A 114 4.63 9.37 16.95
N GLN A 115 3.75 8.86 17.81
CA GLN A 115 3.96 8.68 19.24
C GLN A 115 4.63 7.34 19.61
N GLY A 116 4.85 6.46 18.64
CA GLY A 116 5.54 5.18 18.81
C GLY A 116 7.04 5.34 19.10
N SER A 117 7.76 4.22 19.13
CA SER A 117 9.20 4.29 19.32
C SER A 117 9.89 4.92 18.10
N TYR A 118 11.05 5.55 18.32
CA TYR A 118 11.82 6.16 17.24
C TYR A 118 12.16 5.16 16.11
N GLN A 119 12.46 3.91 16.46
CA GLN A 119 12.83 2.89 15.48
C GLN A 119 11.64 2.39 14.67
N GLU A 120 10.48 2.18 15.31
CA GLU A 120 9.24 1.83 14.60
C GLU A 120 8.83 2.95 13.65
N LEU A 121 8.88 4.20 14.11
CA LEU A 121 8.55 5.35 13.26
C LEU A 121 9.53 5.53 12.10
N LYS A 122 10.84 5.29 12.32
CA LYS A 122 11.85 5.26 11.26
C LYS A 122 11.55 4.16 10.24
N GLU A 123 11.19 2.96 10.69
CA GLU A 123 10.80 1.84 9.84
C GLU A 123 9.54 2.16 9.02
N THR A 124 8.50 2.73 9.64
CA THR A 124 7.29 3.18 8.95
C THR A 124 7.61 4.22 7.88
N VAL A 125 8.39 5.26 8.21
CA VAL A 125 8.78 6.28 7.22
C VAL A 125 9.57 5.64 6.08
N ALA A 126 10.46 4.70 6.37
CA ALA A 126 11.23 3.98 5.37
C ALA A 126 10.33 3.13 4.45
N HIS A 127 9.31 2.46 4.99
CA HIS A 127 8.29 1.74 4.23
C HIS A 127 7.56 2.65 3.25
N GLU A 128 7.03 3.78 3.75
CA GLU A 128 6.27 4.73 2.94
C GLU A 128 7.13 5.43 1.88
N LEU A 129 8.42 5.68 2.17
CA LEU A 129 9.36 6.21 1.17
C LEU A 129 9.54 5.26 -0.03
N PHE A 130 9.46 3.94 0.15
CA PHE A 130 9.51 3.02 -0.99
C PHE A 130 8.34 3.28 -1.94
N HIS A 131 7.14 3.55 -1.43
CA HIS A 131 5.98 3.84 -2.29
C HIS A 131 6.20 5.08 -3.15
N ILE A 132 6.91 6.09 -2.65
CA ILE A 132 7.32 7.27 -3.43
C ILE A 132 8.36 6.87 -4.48
N VAL A 133 9.43 6.17 -4.08
CA VAL A 133 10.48 5.69 -5.00
C VAL A 133 9.87 4.89 -6.14
N SER A 134 9.00 3.93 -5.82
CA SER A 134 8.27 3.08 -6.75
C SER A 134 7.34 3.87 -7.68
N THR A 135 6.72 4.95 -7.19
CA THR A 135 5.83 5.81 -7.99
C THR A 135 6.60 6.60 -9.05
N TYR A 136 7.74 7.21 -8.66
CA TYR A 136 8.50 8.10 -9.56
C TYR A 136 9.60 7.39 -10.36
N ASN A 137 9.83 6.10 -10.12
CA ASN A 137 10.79 5.28 -10.86
C ASN A 137 10.12 3.99 -11.37
N PRO A 138 9.19 4.08 -12.34
CA PRO A 138 8.41 2.92 -12.80
C PRO A 138 9.28 1.82 -13.43
N GLU A 139 10.42 2.17 -14.05
CA GLU A 139 11.37 1.17 -14.58
C GLU A 139 12.00 0.35 -13.45
N LEU A 140 12.50 1.01 -12.40
CA LEU A 140 13.00 0.35 -11.20
C LEU A 140 11.92 -0.55 -10.58
N ARG A 141 10.70 -0.01 -10.37
CA ARG A 141 9.57 -0.76 -9.82
C ARG A 141 9.30 -2.02 -10.64
N ASN A 142 9.16 -1.88 -11.95
CA ASN A 142 8.82 -3.00 -12.83
C ASN A 142 9.94 -4.06 -12.85
N ASN A 143 11.20 -3.64 -12.81
CA ASN A 143 12.34 -4.57 -12.70
C ASN A 143 12.32 -5.34 -11.37
N LEU A 144 12.02 -4.68 -10.25
CA LEU A 144 11.89 -5.34 -8.95
C LEU A 144 10.67 -6.28 -8.90
N TYR A 145 9.55 -5.88 -9.47
CA TYR A 145 8.35 -6.72 -9.58
C TYR A 145 8.63 -7.98 -10.41
N ALA A 146 9.36 -7.85 -11.53
CA ALA A 146 9.72 -8.97 -12.39
C ALA A 146 10.57 -10.02 -11.65
N LYS A 147 11.48 -9.59 -10.76
CA LYS A 147 12.24 -10.52 -9.90
C LYS A 147 11.35 -11.32 -8.95
N LEU A 148 10.21 -10.76 -8.54
CA LEU A 148 9.18 -11.45 -7.76
C LEU A 148 8.19 -12.27 -8.63
N GLY A 149 8.39 -12.30 -9.95
CA GLY A 149 7.52 -13.00 -10.91
C GLY A 149 6.29 -12.20 -11.37
N PHE A 150 6.24 -10.91 -11.06
CA PHE A 150 5.15 -10.02 -11.46
C PHE A 150 5.53 -9.18 -12.68
N GLU A 151 4.58 -8.99 -13.58
CA GLU A 151 4.74 -8.13 -14.75
C GLU A 151 3.75 -6.97 -14.70
N ALA A 152 4.18 -5.78 -15.14
CA ALA A 152 3.30 -4.62 -15.21
C ALA A 152 2.15 -4.87 -16.21
N CYS A 153 0.96 -4.38 -15.90
CA CYS A 153 -0.17 -4.43 -16.81
C CYS A 153 -0.97 -3.13 -16.81
N PRO A 154 -1.88 -2.94 -17.78
CA PRO A 154 -2.83 -1.85 -17.72
C PRO A 154 -3.81 -1.97 -16.55
N LYS A 155 -4.66 -0.94 -16.40
CA LYS A 155 -5.66 -0.88 -15.34
C LYS A 155 -6.67 -2.02 -15.47
N LEU A 156 -6.98 -2.65 -14.34
CA LEU A 156 -8.01 -3.67 -14.21
C LEU A 156 -9.40 -3.03 -14.27
N LEU A 157 -10.27 -3.59 -15.11
CA LEU A 157 -11.70 -3.31 -15.04
C LEU A 157 -12.29 -4.09 -13.87
N ILE A 158 -12.84 -3.37 -12.89
CA ILE A 158 -13.47 -4.00 -11.72
C ILE A 158 -14.76 -4.71 -12.19
N PRO A 159 -14.93 -6.02 -11.92
CA PRO A 159 -16.16 -6.73 -12.25
C PRO A 159 -17.36 -6.10 -11.54
N GLN A 160 -18.53 -6.09 -12.21
CA GLN A 160 -19.75 -5.53 -11.65
C GLN A 160 -20.15 -6.16 -10.31
N GLU A 161 -19.89 -7.46 -10.12
CA GLU A 161 -20.09 -8.21 -8.87
C GLU A 161 -19.35 -7.59 -7.68
N PHE A 162 -18.16 -7.00 -7.91
CA PHE A 162 -17.33 -6.39 -6.88
C PHE A 162 -17.39 -4.86 -6.86
N LYS A 163 -18.26 -4.22 -7.65
CA LYS A 163 -18.33 -2.75 -7.73
C LYS A 163 -18.46 -2.09 -6.35
N ASN A 164 -19.28 -2.67 -5.47
CA ASN A 164 -19.52 -2.13 -4.13
C ASN A 164 -18.62 -2.74 -3.04
N LEU A 165 -17.77 -3.71 -3.40
CA LEU A 165 -16.97 -4.51 -2.48
C LEU A 165 -15.46 -4.39 -2.73
N TYR A 166 -15.05 -3.80 -3.86
CA TYR A 166 -13.64 -3.55 -4.15
C TYR A 166 -13.03 -2.67 -3.06
N VAL A 167 -11.80 -2.97 -2.65
CA VAL A 167 -11.10 -2.20 -1.63
C VAL A 167 -9.96 -1.45 -2.28
N THR A 168 -10.02 -0.13 -2.21
CA THR A 168 -8.96 0.72 -2.75
C THR A 168 -7.79 0.80 -1.76
N ASN A 169 -6.57 0.57 -2.25
CA ASN A 169 -5.33 0.75 -1.51
C ASN A 169 -4.55 1.95 -2.07
N PRO A 170 -4.30 3.01 -1.27
CA PRO A 170 -3.62 4.22 -1.74
C PRO A 170 -2.22 3.96 -2.29
N ASP A 171 -1.50 2.99 -1.72
CA ASP A 171 -0.11 2.72 -2.07
C ASP A 171 0.06 2.02 -3.41
N THR A 172 -1.01 1.43 -3.94
CA THR A 172 -0.97 0.65 -5.19
C THR A 172 -1.65 1.36 -6.36
N VAL A 173 -2.17 2.57 -6.18
CA VAL A 173 -2.79 3.35 -7.26
C VAL A 173 -1.80 3.54 -8.40
N GLY A 174 -2.22 3.13 -9.61
CA GLY A 174 -1.38 3.19 -10.82
C GLY A 174 -0.26 2.13 -10.90
N LYS A 175 -0.16 1.21 -9.95
CA LYS A 175 0.90 0.18 -9.88
C LYS A 175 0.37 -1.22 -10.23
N ASN A 176 -0.47 -1.28 -11.26
CA ASN A 176 -1.10 -2.52 -11.70
C ASN A 176 -0.06 -3.52 -12.23
N CYS A 177 -0.21 -4.77 -11.82
CA CYS A 177 0.63 -5.88 -12.26
C CYS A 177 -0.17 -7.18 -12.34
N TYR A 178 0.41 -8.21 -12.93
CA TYR A 178 -0.15 -9.56 -12.96
C TYR A 178 0.93 -10.59 -12.67
N LEU A 179 0.48 -11.79 -12.31
CA LEU A 179 1.30 -12.99 -12.19
C LEU A 179 0.75 -14.07 -13.14
N GLU A 180 1.63 -14.90 -13.68
CA GLU A 180 1.21 -16.08 -14.46
C GLU A 180 1.00 -17.28 -13.55
N PHE A 181 -0.15 -17.95 -13.72
CA PHE A 181 -0.53 -19.16 -12.99
C PHE A 181 -0.65 -20.35 -13.95
N GLN A 182 -0.40 -21.54 -13.43
CA GLN A 182 -0.76 -22.80 -14.08
C GLN A 182 -2.02 -23.37 -13.42
N VAL A 183 -3.15 -23.34 -14.12
CA VAL A 183 -4.44 -23.86 -13.63
C VAL A 183 -4.88 -24.98 -14.56
N ASN A 184 -4.96 -26.21 -14.05
CA ASN A 184 -5.31 -27.41 -14.83
C ASN A 184 -4.45 -27.58 -16.10
N GLY A 185 -3.15 -27.27 -16.02
CA GLY A 185 -2.22 -27.35 -17.14
C GLY A 185 -2.30 -26.18 -18.15
N ILE A 186 -3.15 -25.18 -17.89
CA ILE A 186 -3.31 -24.00 -18.74
C ILE A 186 -2.66 -22.80 -18.05
N LYS A 187 -1.82 -22.07 -18.79
CA LYS A 187 -1.28 -20.78 -18.36
C LYS A 187 -2.36 -19.71 -18.38
N VAL A 188 -2.57 -19.05 -17.25
CA VAL A 188 -3.49 -17.92 -17.13
C VAL A 188 -2.78 -16.74 -16.47
N LYS A 189 -3.17 -15.52 -16.84
CA LYS A 189 -2.69 -14.29 -16.21
C LYS A 189 -3.71 -13.86 -15.18
N ALA A 190 -3.27 -13.47 -13.98
CA ALA A 190 -4.17 -13.01 -12.94
C ALA A 190 -3.60 -11.80 -12.19
N VAL A 191 -4.47 -10.82 -11.93
CA VAL A 191 -4.13 -9.52 -11.34
C VAL A 191 -4.42 -9.56 -9.84
N PRO A 192 -3.51 -9.10 -8.96
CA PRO A 192 -3.81 -8.89 -7.55
C PRO A 192 -5.12 -8.14 -7.32
N PHE A 193 -6.00 -8.69 -6.50
CA PHE A 193 -7.35 -8.18 -6.29
C PHE A 193 -7.70 -8.16 -4.81
N LEU A 194 -7.82 -6.95 -4.26
CA LEU A 194 -8.23 -6.70 -2.88
C LEU A 194 -9.72 -6.32 -2.86
N TYR A 195 -10.49 -7.02 -2.03
CA TYR A 195 -11.94 -6.84 -1.95
C TYR A 195 -12.44 -7.22 -0.55
N SER A 196 -13.70 -6.91 -0.29
CA SER A 196 -14.43 -7.44 0.85
C SER A 196 -15.40 -8.55 0.43
N GLU A 197 -15.50 -9.61 1.24
CA GLU A 197 -16.50 -10.66 1.04
C GLU A 197 -17.94 -10.20 1.36
N SER A 198 -18.11 -9.10 2.09
CA SER A 198 -19.41 -8.65 2.57
C SER A 198 -19.47 -7.13 2.71
N PRO A 199 -20.66 -6.50 2.57
CA PRO A 199 -20.83 -5.08 2.89
C PRO A 199 -20.37 -4.76 4.32
N TYR A 200 -19.98 -3.51 4.55
CA TYR A 200 -19.50 -3.09 5.85
C TYR A 200 -20.65 -3.07 6.87
N ARG A 201 -20.44 -3.70 8.04
CA ARG A 201 -21.44 -3.78 9.13
C ARG A 201 -20.86 -3.34 10.47
N GLY A 202 -19.85 -2.47 10.43
CA GLY A 202 -19.10 -2.06 11.62
C GLY A 202 -17.93 -2.98 11.96
N GLY A 203 -17.17 -2.58 12.99
CA GLY A 203 -16.03 -3.35 13.50
C GLY A 203 -14.72 -3.08 12.76
N TYR A 204 -13.76 -3.99 12.96
CA TYR A 204 -12.38 -3.83 12.52
C TYR A 204 -12.22 -3.92 11.00
N PHE A 205 -11.70 -2.85 10.39
CA PHE A 205 -11.53 -2.66 8.95
C PHE A 205 -10.82 -3.82 8.24
N PHE A 206 -9.61 -4.19 8.69
CA PHE A 206 -8.79 -5.21 8.03
C PHE A 206 -9.39 -6.62 8.10
N ARG A 207 -10.37 -6.89 8.98
CA ARG A 207 -11.05 -8.20 9.04
C ARG A 207 -11.81 -8.53 7.76
N TYR A 208 -12.28 -7.50 7.07
CA TYR A 208 -13.07 -7.63 5.85
C TYR A 208 -12.23 -7.94 4.62
N PHE A 209 -10.91 -7.66 4.67
CA PHE A 209 -10.05 -7.76 3.50
C PHE A 209 -9.88 -9.21 3.07
N ARG A 210 -10.05 -9.43 1.78
CA ARG A 210 -9.61 -10.62 1.06
C ARG A 210 -8.73 -10.20 -0.08
N PHE A 211 -7.67 -10.96 -0.28
CA PHE A 211 -6.78 -10.74 -1.39
C PHE A 211 -6.69 -12.03 -2.18
N SER A 212 -6.99 -11.92 -3.46
CA SER A 212 -6.95 -13.03 -4.41
C SER A 212 -6.36 -12.54 -5.71
N PHE A 213 -6.30 -13.41 -6.71
CA PHE A 213 -5.85 -13.05 -8.04
C PHE A 213 -7.00 -13.20 -9.03
N LEU A 214 -7.36 -12.10 -9.68
CA LEU A 214 -8.43 -12.06 -10.66
C LEU A 214 -7.89 -12.45 -12.04
N VAL A 215 -8.28 -13.63 -12.53
CA VAL A 215 -7.90 -14.09 -13.87
C VAL A 215 -8.40 -13.10 -14.90
N SER A 216 -7.49 -12.61 -15.73
CA SER A 216 -7.75 -11.50 -16.63
C SER A 216 -7.10 -11.71 -17.99
N LYS A 217 -7.78 -11.26 -19.04
CA LYS A 217 -7.19 -11.08 -20.37
C LYS A 217 -6.59 -9.67 -20.44
N ILE A 218 -5.33 -9.59 -20.83
CA ILE A 218 -4.66 -8.31 -21.08
C ILE A 218 -4.86 -7.99 -22.57
N ILE A 219 -5.67 -6.97 -22.85
CA ILE A 219 -5.98 -6.53 -24.21
C ILE A 219 -5.65 -5.05 -24.33
N LYS A 220 -4.61 -4.73 -25.11
CA LYS A 220 -4.12 -3.36 -25.33
C LYS A 220 -3.87 -2.61 -24.01
N ASP A 221 -4.78 -1.70 -23.67
CA ASP A 221 -4.73 -0.74 -22.58
C ASP A 221 -5.61 -1.16 -21.38
N LYS A 222 -6.15 -2.39 -21.36
CA LYS A 222 -7.04 -2.86 -20.29
C LYS A 222 -6.77 -4.30 -19.87
N CYS A 223 -6.92 -4.54 -18.57
CA CYS A 223 -7.07 -5.88 -18.01
C CYS A 223 -8.55 -6.18 -17.84
N ILE A 224 -9.06 -7.16 -18.58
CA ILE A 224 -10.47 -7.53 -18.61
C ILE A 224 -10.66 -8.83 -17.82
N PRO A 225 -11.51 -8.84 -16.77
CA PRO A 225 -11.80 -10.05 -16.00
C PRO A 225 -12.32 -11.19 -16.88
N VAL A 226 -11.87 -12.40 -16.58
CA VAL A 226 -12.40 -13.64 -17.16
C VAL A 226 -13.46 -14.21 -16.24
N PHE A 227 -14.59 -14.61 -16.81
CA PHE A 227 -15.68 -15.25 -16.10
C PHE A 227 -15.65 -16.76 -16.37
N LYS A 228 -15.98 -17.55 -15.35
CA LYS A 228 -16.17 -19.00 -15.43
C LYS A 228 -17.51 -19.33 -14.81
N GLU A 229 -18.39 -19.99 -15.57
CA GLU A 229 -19.76 -20.32 -15.11
C GLU A 229 -20.51 -19.08 -14.59
N ASP A 230 -20.44 -17.98 -15.37
CA ASP A 230 -21.03 -16.67 -15.06
C ASP A 230 -20.57 -16.01 -13.74
N ARG A 231 -19.51 -16.53 -13.11
CA ARG A 231 -18.87 -15.92 -11.94
C ARG A 231 -17.45 -15.46 -12.24
N VAL A 232 -17.02 -14.47 -11.48
CA VAL A 232 -15.65 -13.96 -11.55
C VAL A 232 -14.65 -15.08 -11.25
N ASN A 233 -13.66 -15.27 -12.13
CA ASN A 233 -12.66 -16.32 -11.96
C ASN A 233 -11.52 -15.84 -11.06
N LEU A 234 -11.64 -16.12 -9.77
CA LEU A 234 -10.59 -15.87 -8.78
C LEU A 234 -9.71 -17.11 -8.60
N VAL A 235 -8.40 -16.92 -8.51
CA VAL A 235 -7.45 -17.93 -8.07
C VAL A 235 -6.81 -17.50 -6.75
N GLY A 236 -6.55 -18.47 -5.88
CA GLY A 236 -5.91 -18.23 -4.60
C GLY A 236 -4.45 -17.80 -4.75
N THR A 237 -3.88 -17.30 -3.66
CA THR A 237 -2.46 -16.95 -3.58
C THR A 237 -1.58 -18.17 -3.87
N PRO A 238 -0.54 -18.04 -4.73
CA PRO A 238 0.48 -19.07 -4.88
C PRO A 238 1.16 -19.42 -3.55
N GLN A 239 1.37 -20.71 -3.27
CA GLN A 239 1.99 -21.16 -2.01
C GLN A 239 3.38 -20.53 -1.78
N ASN A 240 4.18 -20.40 -2.84
CA ASN A 240 5.50 -19.78 -2.77
C ASN A 240 5.43 -18.28 -2.41
N LEU A 241 4.42 -17.56 -2.89
CA LEU A 241 4.22 -16.15 -2.54
C LEU A 241 3.79 -15.99 -1.08
N PHE A 242 2.93 -16.89 -0.59
CA PHE A 242 2.57 -16.94 0.83
C PHE A 242 3.80 -17.22 1.72
N GLN A 243 4.57 -18.26 1.39
CA GLN A 243 5.82 -18.60 2.09
C GLN A 243 6.87 -17.48 2.06
N LEU A 244 6.81 -16.61 1.07
CA LEU A 244 7.72 -15.47 1.00
C LEU A 244 7.43 -14.42 2.09
N CYS A 245 6.18 -14.32 2.56
CA CYS A 245 5.73 -13.25 3.45
C CYS A 245 5.28 -13.74 4.84
N GLU A 246 5.32 -15.05 5.10
CA GLU A 246 4.82 -15.67 6.33
C GLU A 246 5.44 -15.09 7.61
N GLU A 247 6.70 -14.65 7.56
CA GLU A 247 7.39 -14.04 8.70
C GLU A 247 6.83 -12.67 9.10
N LEU A 248 6.35 -11.89 8.13
CA LEU A 248 5.80 -10.56 8.39
C LEU A 248 4.33 -10.65 8.80
N ASP A 249 3.66 -11.70 8.38
CA ASP A 249 2.21 -11.82 8.48
C ASP A 249 1.77 -13.24 8.84
N PRO A 250 2.00 -13.65 10.10
CA PRO A 250 1.68 -15.00 10.56
C PRO A 250 0.16 -15.25 10.63
N TYR A 251 -0.67 -14.21 10.45
CA TYR A 251 -2.13 -14.28 10.53
C TYR A 251 -2.81 -14.33 9.16
N ASN A 252 -2.05 -14.53 8.07
CA ASN A 252 -2.58 -14.63 6.71
C ASN A 252 -3.35 -13.37 6.30
N ASN A 253 -2.84 -12.18 6.62
CA ASN A 253 -3.39 -10.90 6.19
C ASN A 253 -2.97 -10.57 4.75
N GLN A 254 -3.60 -11.28 3.82
CA GLN A 254 -3.20 -11.44 2.42
C GLN A 254 -2.98 -10.15 1.61
N HIS A 255 -3.42 -8.97 2.06
CA HIS A 255 -3.17 -7.69 1.36
C HIS A 255 -1.68 -7.32 1.26
N ARG A 256 -0.82 -7.91 2.10
CA ARG A 256 0.63 -7.72 2.07
C ARG A 256 1.34 -8.43 0.93
N LEU A 257 0.62 -9.27 0.18
CA LEU A 257 1.15 -10.09 -0.91
C LEU A 257 1.25 -9.35 -2.25
N HIS A 258 0.76 -8.11 -2.32
CA HIS A 258 1.03 -7.25 -3.48
C HIS A 258 2.53 -6.93 -3.53
N PRO A 259 3.22 -7.03 -4.70
CA PRO A 259 4.67 -6.85 -4.79
C PRO A 259 5.12 -5.48 -4.26
N GLU A 260 4.29 -4.45 -4.41
CA GLU A 260 4.51 -3.14 -3.80
C GLU A 260 4.71 -3.19 -2.29
N LYS A 261 3.91 -3.98 -1.56
CA LYS A 261 3.99 -4.09 -0.10
C LYS A 261 5.15 -4.99 0.33
N ILE A 262 5.40 -6.09 -0.40
CA ILE A 262 6.56 -6.96 -0.17
C ILE A 262 7.86 -6.15 -0.24
N LEU A 263 8.01 -5.35 -1.31
CA LEU A 263 9.20 -4.53 -1.51
C LEU A 263 9.29 -3.35 -0.54
N ALA A 264 8.16 -2.75 -0.15
CA ALA A 264 8.15 -1.71 0.87
C ALA A 264 8.64 -2.20 2.25
N TYR A 265 8.20 -3.40 2.67
CA TYR A 265 8.74 -4.03 3.87
C TYR A 265 10.23 -4.32 3.74
N TYR A 266 10.67 -4.92 2.62
CA TYR A 266 12.09 -5.17 2.40
C TYR A 266 12.93 -3.89 2.46
N TRP A 267 12.48 -2.85 1.77
CA TRP A 267 13.12 -1.54 1.73
C TRP A 267 13.22 -0.88 3.11
N SER A 268 12.17 -1.04 3.93
CA SER A 268 12.12 -0.52 5.30
C SER A 268 13.18 -1.13 6.21
N PHE A 269 13.67 -2.33 5.92
CA PHE A 269 14.67 -3.03 6.73
C PHE A 269 16.11 -2.76 6.31
N LEU A 270 16.34 -2.21 5.12
CA LEU A 270 17.70 -1.90 4.62
C LEU A 270 18.48 -0.93 5.53
N PRO A 271 17.86 0.13 6.09
CA PRO A 271 18.46 1.03 7.08
C PRO A 271 19.08 0.37 8.31
N PHE A 272 18.53 -0.76 8.73
CA PHE A 272 18.81 -1.35 10.03
C PHE A 272 19.96 -2.35 9.94
N LYS A 273 20.83 -2.35 10.96
CA LYS A 273 21.79 -3.43 11.14
C LYS A 273 21.05 -4.71 11.49
N GLU A 274 21.66 -5.84 11.17
CA GLU A 274 21.09 -7.13 11.50
C GLU A 274 20.81 -7.24 13.01
N THR A 275 21.71 -6.78 13.89
CA THR A 275 21.49 -6.79 15.35
C THR A 275 20.26 -6.00 15.83
N GLU A 276 19.75 -5.06 15.04
CA GLU A 276 18.61 -4.20 15.38
C GLU A 276 17.26 -4.80 14.92
N LEU A 277 17.28 -5.81 14.06
CA LEU A 277 16.08 -6.45 13.54
C LEU A 277 15.67 -7.67 14.38
N GLU A 278 14.36 -7.82 14.55
CA GLU A 278 13.78 -9.06 15.06
C GLU A 278 14.07 -10.24 14.12
N TYR A 279 14.05 -11.46 14.66
CA TYR A 279 14.38 -12.68 13.91
C TYR A 279 13.55 -12.81 12.61
N ASN A 280 12.24 -12.60 12.69
CA ASN A 280 11.35 -12.72 11.54
C ASN A 280 11.68 -11.71 10.43
N LYS A 281 11.99 -10.46 10.79
CA LYS A 281 12.38 -9.41 9.83
C LYS A 281 13.70 -9.73 9.14
N LYS A 282 14.66 -10.33 9.86
CA LYS A 282 15.94 -10.81 9.28
C LYS A 282 15.72 -11.89 8.24
N VAL A 283 14.92 -12.90 8.59
CA VAL A 283 14.61 -14.03 7.70
C VAL A 283 13.92 -13.51 6.44
N PHE A 284 12.89 -12.68 6.58
CA PHE A 284 12.22 -12.05 5.44
C PHE A 284 13.19 -11.24 4.57
N ARG A 285 14.00 -10.36 5.18
CA ARG A 285 14.98 -9.54 4.46
C ARG A 285 15.95 -10.41 3.67
N SER A 286 16.43 -11.51 4.26
CA SER A 286 17.34 -12.45 3.61
C SER A 286 16.69 -13.15 2.41
N LYS A 287 15.45 -13.65 2.56
CA LYS A 287 14.67 -14.25 1.47
C LYS A 287 14.54 -13.30 0.28
N ILE A 288 14.08 -12.07 0.52
CA ILE A 288 13.91 -11.08 -0.56
C ILE A 288 15.25 -10.68 -1.16
N ASN A 289 16.30 -10.48 -0.34
CA ASN A 289 17.62 -10.15 -0.85
C ASN A 289 18.16 -11.21 -1.82
N SER A 290 17.95 -12.50 -1.53
CA SER A 290 18.36 -13.59 -2.42
C SER A 290 17.59 -13.61 -3.75
N ILE A 291 16.36 -13.10 -3.78
CA ILE A 291 15.57 -12.99 -5.02
C ILE A 291 15.98 -11.75 -5.83
N LEU A 292 16.39 -10.68 -5.14
CA LEU A 292 16.72 -9.41 -5.76
C LEU A 292 18.17 -9.29 -6.25
N GLN A 293 19.05 -10.23 -5.92
CA GLN A 293 20.39 -10.34 -6.52
C GLN A 293 20.27 -10.96 -7.90
#